data_AF-A0A950JMI0-F1
#
_entry.id   AF-A0A950JMI0-F1
#
_cell.length_a   1.000
_cell.length_b   1.000
_cell.length_c   1.000
_cell.angle_alpha   90.00
_cell.angle_beta   90.00
_cell.angle_gamma   90.00
#
_symmetry.space_group_name_H-M   'P 1'
#
loop_
_entity.id
_entity.type
_entity.pdbx_description
1 polymer ?
#
loop_
_entity_poly.entity_id
_entity_poly.type
_entity_poly.pdbx_seq_one_letter_code
_entity_poly.pdbx_strand_id
1 'polypeptide(L)'
;MRNILIASAFALAGFAAAAPSQAMPFASADKAPSAFTLTAGGCGAGFHRGPNGGCRPNGGAVVVGHPYAHPYGRHCWWRGGVRVCN
;
A
#
# COMPACT_ATOMS: atom_id res chain seq x y z
N MET A 1 25.02 -3.62 55.20
CA MET A 1 24.33 -4.87 54.80
C MET A 1 22.95 -4.63 54.19
N ARG A 2 22.09 -3.80 54.80
CA ARG A 2 20.72 -3.53 54.29
C ARG A 2 20.66 -3.03 52.83
N ASN A 3 21.55 -2.11 52.43
CA ASN A 3 21.57 -1.59 51.06
C ASN A 3 22.02 -2.63 50.01
N ILE A 4 22.86 -3.59 50.41
CA ILE A 4 23.32 -4.67 49.53
C ILE A 4 22.15 -5.62 49.25
N LEU A 5 21.38 -5.97 50.28
CA LEU A 5 20.21 -6.85 50.15
C LEU A 5 19.13 -6.26 49.23
N ILE A 6 18.90 -4.95 49.31
CA ILE A 6 17.95 -4.24 48.43
C ILE A 6 18.44 -4.28 46.98
N ALA A 7 19.71 -3.97 46.73
CA ALA A 7 20.28 -4.01 45.39
C ALA A 7 20.21 -5.40 44.75
N SER A 8 20.51 -6.45 45.52
CA SER A 8 20.40 -7.84 45.04
C SER A 8 18.96 -8.27 44.73
N ALA A 9 17.98 -7.78 45.51
CA ALA A 9 16.57 -8.07 45.24
C ALA A 9 16.09 -7.45 43.93
N PHE A 10 16.51 -6.21 43.63
CA PHE A 10 16.21 -5.55 42.36
C PHE A 10 16.89 -6.26 41.17
N ALA A 11 18.14 -6.72 41.33
CA ALA A 11 18.84 -7.45 40.28
C ALA A 11 18.17 -8.79 39.95
N LEU A 12 17.76 -9.56 40.97
CA LEU A 12 17.04 -10.82 40.78
C LEU A 12 15.65 -10.62 40.17
N ALA A 13 14.93 -9.59 40.59
CA ALA A 13 13.62 -9.24 40.02
C ALA A 13 13.73 -8.81 38.56
N GLY A 14 14.74 -8.01 38.21
CA GLY A 14 15.00 -7.59 36.83
C GLY A 14 15.36 -8.76 35.90
N PHE A 15 16.08 -9.76 36.41
CA PHE A 15 16.44 -10.94 35.63
C PHE A 15 15.24 -11.89 35.44
N ALA A 16 14.41 -12.07 36.48
CA ALA A 16 13.19 -12.86 36.38
C ALA A 16 12.11 -12.21 35.50
N ALA A 17 12.12 -10.89 35.37
CA ALA A 17 11.22 -10.13 34.50
C ALA A 17 11.70 -10.02 33.04
N ALA A 18 12.86 -10.60 32.71
CA ALA A 18 13.34 -10.65 31.34
C ALA A 18 12.42 -11.56 30.52
N ALA A 19 11.42 -10.98 29.87
CA ALA A 19 10.60 -11.67 28.90
C ALA A 19 11.50 -12.19 27.76
N PRO A 20 11.33 -13.43 27.29
CA PRO A 20 12.04 -13.91 26.13
C PRO A 20 11.72 -12.97 24.96
N SER A 21 12.76 -12.38 24.35
CA SER A 21 12.61 -11.71 23.07
C SER A 21 12.25 -12.78 22.05
N GLN A 22 10.99 -12.81 21.65
CA GLN A 22 10.53 -13.70 20.59
C GLN A 22 11.14 -13.17 19.29
N ALA A 23 12.27 -13.73 18.88
CA ALA A 23 12.79 -13.55 17.53
C ALA A 23 11.71 -14.09 16.59
N MET A 24 11.09 -13.19 15.82
CA MET A 24 10.10 -13.59 14.83
C MET A 24 10.76 -14.62 13.92
N PRO A 25 10.23 -15.86 13.81
CA PRO A 25 10.80 -16.83 12.89
C PRO A 25 10.79 -16.22 11.49
N PHE A 26 11.91 -16.33 10.78
CA PHE A 26 11.98 -15.97 9.37
C PHE A 26 11.01 -16.88 8.62
N ALA A 27 9.77 -16.42 8.45
CA ALA A 27 8.81 -17.09 7.61
C ALA A 27 9.33 -17.00 6.17
N SER A 28 9.47 -18.15 5.51
CA SER A 28 9.77 -18.21 4.08
C SER A 28 8.75 -17.35 3.34
N ALA A 29 9.24 -16.39 2.54
CA ALA A 29 8.41 -15.46 1.78
C ALA A 29 7.44 -16.19 0.84
N ASP A 30 7.78 -17.42 0.45
CA ASP A 30 6.98 -18.32 -0.38
C ASP A 30 5.67 -18.76 0.31
N LYS A 31 5.59 -18.68 1.65
CA LYS A 31 4.38 -18.95 2.44
C LYS A 31 3.74 -17.69 3.03
N ALA A 32 4.30 -16.51 2.76
CA ALA A 32 3.68 -15.27 3.21
C ALA A 32 2.35 -15.06 2.45
N PRO A 33 1.25 -14.73 3.13
CA PRO A 33 0.03 -14.32 2.42
C PRO A 33 0.36 -13.10 1.56
N SER A 34 -0.22 -13.05 0.37
CA SER A 34 -0.01 -11.92 -0.54
C SER A 34 -0.38 -10.61 0.16
N ALA A 35 0.57 -9.68 0.22
CA ALA A 35 0.31 -8.31 0.69
C ALA A 35 -0.65 -7.52 -0.23
N PHE A 36 -0.98 -8.09 -1.39
CA PHE A 36 -1.89 -7.53 -2.37
C PHE A 36 -3.22 -8.27 -2.33
N THR A 37 -4.29 -7.56 -1.97
CA THR A 37 -5.65 -8.02 -2.23
C THR A 37 -6.01 -7.62 -3.65
N LEU A 38 -6.27 -8.59 -4.52
CA LEU A 38 -6.76 -8.33 -5.87
C LEU A 38 -8.18 -7.79 -5.79
N THR A 39 -8.32 -6.47 -5.83
CA THR A 39 -9.63 -5.82 -5.87
C THR A 39 -10.14 -5.87 -7.32
N ALA A 40 -11.07 -6.79 -7.60
CA ALA A 40 -11.85 -6.72 -8.82
C ALA A 40 -12.83 -5.54 -8.74
N GLY A 41 -12.82 -4.67 -9.75
CA GLY A 41 -13.80 -3.60 -9.90
C GLY A 41 -13.31 -2.21 -9.46
N GLY A 42 -12.73 -1.49 -10.41
CA GLY A 42 -12.73 -0.03 -10.44
C GLY A 42 -13.73 0.47 -11.50
N CYS A 43 -14.02 1.76 -11.50
CA CYS A 43 -14.97 2.32 -12.46
C CYS A 43 -14.39 2.60 -13.86
N GLY A 44 -13.10 2.36 -14.05
CA GLY A 44 -12.39 2.73 -15.27
C GLY A 44 -12.07 4.23 -15.33
N ALA A 45 -11.29 4.64 -16.33
CA ALA A 45 -10.90 6.04 -16.51
C ALA A 45 -12.13 6.90 -16.84
N GLY A 46 -12.27 8.04 -16.16
CA GLY A 46 -13.40 8.97 -16.36
C GLY A 46 -14.64 8.69 -15.48
N PHE A 47 -14.58 7.69 -14.59
CA PHE A 47 -15.67 7.33 -13.70
C PHE A 47 -15.19 7.17 -12.25
N HIS A 48 -16.05 7.50 -11.28
CA HIS A 48 -15.83 7.29 -9.84
C HIS A 48 -16.94 6.42 -9.25
N ARG A 49 -16.68 5.79 -8.08
CA ARG A 49 -17.72 5.10 -7.32
C ARG A 49 -18.66 6.13 -6.72
N GLY A 50 -19.94 6.03 -7.03
CA GLY A 50 -21.00 6.83 -6.42
C GLY A 50 -21.44 6.27 -5.07
N PRO A 51 -22.30 6.99 -4.34
CA PRO A 51 -22.75 6.61 -2.99
C PRO A 51 -23.44 5.24 -2.92
N ASN A 52 -24.13 4.83 -4.00
CA ASN A 52 -24.84 3.56 -4.08
C ASN A 52 -23.96 2.40 -4.59
N GLY A 53 -22.64 2.55 -4.55
CA GLY A 53 -21.68 1.55 -5.05
C GLY A 53 -21.60 1.43 -6.57
N GLY A 54 -22.50 2.04 -7.35
CA GLY A 54 -22.40 2.09 -8.82
C GLY A 54 -21.30 3.01 -9.32
N CYS A 55 -20.90 2.86 -10.59
CA CYS A 55 -19.96 3.77 -11.25
C CYS A 55 -20.69 4.96 -11.86
N ARG A 56 -20.18 6.17 -11.62
CA ARG A 56 -20.73 7.43 -12.10
C ARG A 56 -19.69 8.13 -12.97
N PRO A 57 -20.07 8.73 -14.11
CA PRO A 57 -19.18 9.61 -14.85
C PRO A 57 -18.68 10.74 -13.94
N ASN A 58 -17.41 11.10 -14.06
CA ASN A 58 -16.92 12.32 -13.42
C ASN A 58 -17.70 13.51 -14.01
N GLY A 59 -18.16 14.41 -13.14
CA GLY A 59 -18.95 15.57 -13.54
C GLY A 59 -18.13 16.49 -14.43
N GLY A 60 -18.42 16.45 -15.73
CA GLY A 60 -17.63 17.05 -16.79
C GLY A 60 -17.27 15.96 -17.77
N ALA A 61 -17.90 16.00 -18.96
CA ALA A 61 -17.44 15.22 -20.08
C ALA A 61 -15.92 15.38 -20.13
N VAL A 62 -15.19 14.29 -19.87
CA VAL A 62 -13.81 14.25 -20.32
C VAL A 62 -13.98 14.22 -21.82
N VAL A 63 -14.03 15.40 -22.44
CA VAL A 63 -13.54 15.54 -23.80
C VAL A 63 -12.22 14.80 -23.72
N VAL A 64 -12.10 13.70 -24.45
CA VAL A 64 -10.81 13.04 -24.63
C VAL A 64 -9.98 13.96 -25.54
N GLY A 65 -9.81 15.22 -25.11
CA GLY A 65 -8.72 16.06 -25.52
C GLY A 65 -7.56 15.48 -24.76
N HIS A 66 -6.75 14.69 -25.46
CA HIS A 66 -5.42 14.34 -25.00
C HIS A 66 -4.79 15.58 -24.35
N PRO A 67 -4.49 15.59 -23.04
CA PRO A 67 -3.81 16.73 -22.41
C PRO A 67 -2.38 16.94 -22.96
N TYR A 68 -1.97 16.12 -23.94
CA TYR A 68 -0.71 16.21 -24.67
C TYR A 68 -0.90 16.63 -26.14
N ALA A 69 -1.93 17.38 -26.49
CA ALA A 69 -1.91 18.16 -27.72
C ALA A 69 -0.94 19.35 -27.56
N HIS A 70 0.34 19.05 -27.36
CA HIS A 70 1.41 20.04 -27.54
C HIS A 70 1.54 20.28 -29.05
N PRO A 71 1.46 21.53 -29.53
CA PRO A 71 1.51 21.83 -30.97
C PRO A 71 2.86 21.50 -31.64
N TYR A 72 3.86 21.05 -30.87
CA TYR A 72 5.20 20.69 -31.33
C TYR A 72 5.73 19.37 -30.71
N GLY A 73 4.84 18.54 -30.12
CA GLY A 73 5.20 17.25 -29.54
C GLY A 73 4.62 16.10 -30.36
N ARG A 74 5.40 15.02 -30.55
CA ARG A 74 4.97 13.81 -31.27
C ARG A 74 3.58 13.37 -30.82
N HIS A 75 2.69 13.16 -31.79
CA HIS A 75 1.31 12.82 -31.49
C HIS A 75 1.26 11.38 -31.02
N CYS A 76 1.08 11.21 -29.70
CA CYS A 76 0.94 9.89 -29.09
C CYS A 76 -0.48 9.67 -28.58
N TRP A 77 -1.04 8.49 -28.84
CA TRP A 77 -2.35 8.05 -28.33
C TRP A 77 -2.35 6.58 -27.90
N TRP A 78 -3.37 6.16 -27.16
CA TRP A 78 -3.54 4.78 -26.70
C TRP A 78 -4.33 3.95 -27.73
N ARG A 79 -3.77 2.83 -28.19
CA ARG A 79 -4.45 1.86 -29.07
C ARG A 79 -4.21 0.44 -28.54
N GLY A 80 -5.28 -0.27 -28.20
CA GLY A 80 -5.19 -1.69 -27.79
C GLY A 80 -4.29 -1.94 -26.56
N GLY A 81 -4.27 -1.02 -25.60
CA GLY A 81 -3.45 -1.15 -24.39
C GLY A 81 -1.96 -0.84 -24.57
N VAL A 82 -1.55 -0.28 -25.72
CA VAL A 82 -0.17 0.16 -25.99
C VAL A 82 -0.16 1.63 -26.41
N ARG A 83 0.87 2.40 -25.99
CA ARG A 83 1.09 3.80 -26.39
C ARG A 83 1.75 3.84 -27.76
N VAL A 84 1.11 4.45 -28.75
CA VAL A 84 1.62 4.62 -30.13
C VAL A 84 1.93 6.10 -30.36
N CYS A 85 3.01 6.42 -31.07
CA CYS A 85 3.43 7.79 -31.39
C CYS A 85 3.78 7.94 -32.87
N ASN A 86 3.37 9.04 -33.51
CA ASN A 86 3.83 9.49 -34.84
C ASN A 86 4.77 10.70 -34.68
#